data_AF-A0A814KJ11-F1
#
_entry.id   AF-A0A814KJ11-F1
#
_cell.length_a   1.000
_cell.length_b   1.000
_cell.length_c   1.000
_cell.angle_alpha   90.00
_cell.angle_beta   90.00
_cell.angle_gamma   90.00
#
_symmetry.space_group_name_H-M   'P 1'
#
loop_
_entity.id
_entity.type
_entity.pdbx_description
1 polymer ?
#
loop_
_entity_poly.entity_id
_entity_poly.type
_entity_poly.pdbx_seq_one_letter_code
_entity_poly.pdbx_strand_id
1 'polypeptide(L)'
;MTSELIQSLSTGIEKLNLSINQIENLSNQIGTSTDSNDLRKKLADVQHSAKEIAQNAQRNLKELISDPINVNEFKIQKERLIDEFVKVFKIFQQVAETSLRKLKQFELPEQSASRGGNVTFQNEIEEANFGLGRSLNYEQEQSNIQINIDQDLQSVNDRDNQIQQLESDIIDLNTTFRDLAIILNDQQKTINAFENNINNADFTVMNTMFVLGSNSR
;
A
#
# COMPACT_ATOMS: atom_id res chain seq x y z
N MET A 1 15.30 5.61 -23.50
CA MET A 1 13.95 5.98 -23.05
C MET A 1 13.04 4.76 -22.84
N THR A 2 12.55 4.08 -23.88
CA THR A 2 11.58 2.96 -23.73
C THR A 2 12.15 1.75 -23.01
N SER A 3 13.37 1.35 -23.35
CA SER A 3 14.08 0.27 -22.64
C SER A 3 14.30 0.61 -21.15
N GLU A 4 14.60 1.87 -20.83
CA GLU A 4 14.77 2.34 -19.45
C GLU A 4 13.43 2.34 -18.69
N LEU A 5 12.32 2.72 -19.34
CA LEU A 5 10.97 2.65 -18.74
C LEU A 5 10.54 1.20 -18.47
N ILE A 6 10.82 0.28 -19.40
CA ILE A 6 10.58 -1.16 -19.24
C ILE A 6 11.37 -1.71 -18.06
N GLN A 7 12.66 -1.39 -17.97
CA GLN A 7 13.51 -1.82 -16.85
C GLN A 7 13.02 -1.23 -15.52
N SER A 8 12.72 0.07 -15.49
CA SER A 8 12.23 0.76 -14.30
C SER A 8 10.88 0.20 -13.82
N LEU A 9 9.98 -0.13 -14.74
CA LEU A 9 8.71 -0.81 -14.44
C LEU A 9 8.96 -2.21 -13.86
N SER A 10 9.82 -3.02 -14.49
CA SER A 10 10.20 -4.35 -14.02
C SER A 10 10.77 -4.30 -12.59
N THR A 11 11.73 -3.40 -12.34
CA THR A 11 12.29 -3.19 -11.00
C THR A 11 11.24 -2.72 -10.00
N GLY A 12 10.29 -1.88 -10.42
CA GLY A 12 9.17 -1.45 -9.58
C GLY A 12 8.28 -2.61 -9.17
N ILE A 13 7.94 -3.50 -10.10
CA ILE A 13 7.15 -4.72 -9.85
C ILE A 13 7.87 -5.65 -8.87
N GLU A 14 9.17 -5.90 -9.08
CA GLU A 14 9.98 -6.74 -8.18
C GLU A 14 10.01 -6.18 -6.76
N LYS A 15 10.29 -4.87 -6.62
CA LYS A 15 10.29 -4.21 -5.31
C LYS A 15 8.92 -4.27 -4.64
N LEU A 16 7.84 -4.07 -5.40
CA LEU A 16 6.49 -4.16 -4.86
C LEU A 16 6.17 -5.58 -4.36
N ASN A 17 6.59 -6.63 -5.09
CA ASN A 17 6.47 -8.01 -4.62
C ASN A 17 7.24 -8.26 -3.31
N LEU A 18 8.46 -7.73 -3.20
CA LEU A 18 9.23 -7.84 -1.94
C LEU A 18 8.51 -7.14 -0.79
N SER A 19 7.98 -5.94 -1.01
CA SER A 19 7.20 -5.22 -0.01
C SER A 19 5.93 -5.96 0.39
N ILE A 20 5.19 -6.56 -0.56
CA ILE A 20 4.01 -7.40 -0.28
C ILE A 20 4.36 -8.51 0.72
N ASN A 21 5.40 -9.28 0.43
CA ASN A 21 5.83 -10.38 1.31
C ASN A 21 6.22 -9.86 2.70
N GLN A 22 6.88 -8.70 2.78
CA GLN A 22 7.23 -8.08 4.06
C GLN A 22 5.99 -7.64 4.85
N ILE A 23 5.02 -7.02 4.18
CA ILE A 23 3.75 -6.59 4.80
C ILE A 23 2.99 -7.80 5.33
N GLU A 24 2.89 -8.89 4.56
CA GLU A 24 2.24 -10.12 5.02
C GLU A 24 2.93 -10.71 6.26
N ASN A 25 4.27 -10.82 6.24
CA ASN A 25 5.04 -11.36 7.35
C ASN A 25 4.90 -10.53 8.63
N LEU A 26 4.93 -9.20 8.52
CA LEU A 26 4.71 -8.29 9.65
C LEU A 26 3.25 -8.36 10.12
N SER A 27 2.30 -8.34 9.19
CA SER A 27 0.86 -8.41 9.47
C SER A 27 0.45 -9.72 10.16
N ASN A 28 1.13 -10.82 9.91
CA ASN A 28 0.89 -12.11 10.57
C ASN A 28 1.38 -12.16 12.02
N GLN A 29 2.23 -11.20 12.43
CA GLN A 29 2.69 -11.08 13.82
C GLN A 29 1.80 -10.16 14.65
N ILE A 30 0.88 -9.42 14.03
CA ILE A 30 -0.10 -8.59 14.74
C ILE A 30 -1.06 -9.49 15.53
N GLY A 31 -1.25 -9.17 16.81
CA GLY A 31 -2.09 -9.94 17.72
C GLY A 31 -1.46 -11.20 18.31
N THR A 32 -0.18 -11.46 18.05
CA THR A 32 0.56 -12.59 18.63
C THR A 32 1.47 -12.13 19.78
N SER A 33 2.18 -13.05 20.42
CA SER A 33 3.18 -12.72 21.46
C SER A 33 4.37 -11.90 20.96
N THR A 34 4.55 -11.76 19.64
CA THR A 34 5.61 -10.96 19.02
C THR A 34 5.13 -9.59 18.55
N ASP A 35 3.84 -9.26 18.74
CA ASP A 35 3.29 -7.96 18.40
C ASP A 35 3.95 -6.86 19.26
N SER A 36 4.29 -5.74 18.64
CA SER A 36 4.92 -4.60 19.29
C SER A 36 4.70 -3.31 18.48
N ASN A 37 4.90 -2.16 19.14
CA ASN A 37 4.78 -0.86 18.48
C ASN A 37 5.78 -0.67 17.35
N ASP A 38 7.02 -1.11 17.56
CA ASP A 38 8.06 -1.02 16.54
C ASP A 38 7.71 -1.86 15.31
N LEU A 39 7.11 -3.04 15.52
CA LEU A 39 6.64 -3.89 14.44
C LEU A 39 5.48 -3.23 13.67
N ARG A 40 4.50 -2.64 14.37
CA ARG A 40 3.37 -1.90 13.77
C ARG A 40 3.83 -0.66 13.00
N LYS A 41 4.77 0.10 13.56
CA LYS A 41 5.39 1.25 12.87
C LYS A 41 6.13 0.80 11.61
N LYS A 42 6.94 -0.25 11.70
CA LYS A 42 7.65 -0.82 10.55
C LYS A 42 6.68 -1.31 9.48
N LEU A 43 5.57 -1.93 9.86
CA LEU A 43 4.51 -2.32 8.93
C LEU A 43 3.95 -1.09 8.19
N ALA A 44 3.64 -0.01 8.91
CA ALA A 44 3.16 1.23 8.31
C ALA A 44 4.18 1.84 7.34
N ASP A 45 5.46 1.92 7.73
CA ASP A 45 6.54 2.43 6.89
C ASP A 45 6.69 1.63 5.59
N VAL A 46 6.63 0.29 5.67
CA VAL A 46 6.71 -0.59 4.50
C VAL A 46 5.48 -0.42 3.60
N GLN A 47 4.27 -0.27 4.17
CA GLN A 47 3.06 0.00 3.37
C GLN A 47 3.15 1.33 2.62
N HIS A 48 3.62 2.38 3.28
CA HIS A 48 3.78 3.69 2.67
C HIS A 48 4.81 3.65 1.53
N SER A 49 5.97 3.05 1.76
CA SER A 49 6.98 2.88 0.71
C SER A 49 6.47 2.03 -0.47
N ALA A 50 5.70 0.97 -0.19
CA ALA A 50 5.09 0.14 -1.22
C ALA A 50 4.09 0.94 -2.08
N LYS A 51 3.31 1.83 -1.48
CA LYS A 51 2.42 2.76 -2.20
C LYS A 51 3.22 3.66 -3.15
N GLU A 52 4.32 4.26 -2.70
CA GLU A 52 5.15 5.11 -3.55
C GLU A 52 5.76 4.34 -4.73
N ILE A 53 6.24 3.12 -4.49
CA ILE A 53 6.72 2.21 -5.54
C ILE A 53 5.62 1.95 -6.57
N ALA A 54 4.41 1.65 -6.10
CA ALA A 54 3.27 1.34 -6.96
C ALA A 54 2.85 2.56 -7.81
N GLN A 55 2.84 3.76 -7.23
CA GLN A 55 2.57 5.01 -7.95
C GLN A 55 3.65 5.34 -8.98
N ASN A 56 4.92 5.13 -8.66
CA ASN A 56 6.02 5.32 -9.61
C ASN A 56 5.95 4.32 -10.77
N ALA A 57 5.67 3.05 -10.48
CA ALA A 57 5.45 2.04 -11.50
C ALA A 57 4.26 2.38 -12.41
N GLN A 58 3.16 2.88 -11.85
CA GLN A 58 2.01 3.36 -12.64
C GLN A 58 2.40 4.54 -13.55
N ARG A 59 3.20 5.50 -13.08
CA ARG A 59 3.70 6.63 -13.90
C ARG A 59 4.55 6.11 -15.07
N ASN A 60 5.52 5.25 -14.79
CA ASN A 60 6.36 4.63 -15.82
C ASN A 60 5.50 3.88 -16.85
N LEU A 61 4.48 3.16 -16.38
CA LEU A 61 3.57 2.44 -17.25
C LEU A 61 2.76 3.39 -18.14
N LYS A 62 2.24 4.49 -17.59
CA LYS A 62 1.51 5.49 -18.35
C LYS A 62 2.37 6.11 -19.46
N GLU A 63 3.62 6.42 -19.15
CA GLU A 63 4.60 6.91 -20.13
C GLU A 63 4.88 5.85 -21.21
N LEU A 64 5.11 4.60 -20.79
CA LEU A 64 5.33 3.47 -21.70
C LEU A 64 4.13 3.21 -22.62
N ILE A 65 2.90 3.43 -22.14
CA ILE A 65 1.67 3.30 -22.93
C ILE A 65 1.54 4.44 -23.94
N SER A 66 1.91 5.66 -23.56
CA SER A 66 1.72 6.88 -24.35
C SER A 66 2.72 7.03 -25.51
N ASP A 67 3.78 6.24 -25.55
CA ASP A 67 4.81 6.31 -26.60
C ASP A 67 4.35 5.61 -27.91
N PRO A 68 4.11 6.35 -29.00
CA PRO A 68 3.57 5.81 -30.25
C PRO A 68 4.64 5.14 -31.14
N ILE A 69 5.93 5.35 -30.88
CA ILE A 69 7.03 4.92 -31.77
C ILE A 69 7.43 3.46 -31.49
N ASN A 70 7.07 2.92 -30.32
CA ASN A 70 7.63 1.67 -29.78
C ASN A 70 6.71 0.45 -29.87
N VAL A 71 5.71 0.47 -30.76
CA VAL A 71 4.64 -0.54 -30.81
C VAL A 71 5.12 -1.91 -31.30
N ASN A 72 6.24 -2.01 -32.04
CA ASN A 72 6.62 -3.27 -32.70
C ASN A 72 7.78 -4.04 -32.06
N GLU A 73 8.82 -3.39 -31.56
CA GLU A 73 10.02 -4.09 -31.04
C GLU A 73 9.80 -4.70 -29.64
N PHE A 74 8.99 -4.02 -28.81
CA PHE A 74 8.78 -4.40 -27.40
C PHE A 74 7.34 -4.77 -27.05
N LYS A 75 6.46 -5.01 -28.06
CA LYS A 75 5.01 -5.24 -27.86
C LYS A 75 4.72 -6.30 -26.79
N ILE A 76 5.29 -7.49 -27.00
CA ILE A 76 5.05 -8.66 -26.13
C ILE A 76 5.58 -8.42 -24.72
N GLN A 77 6.75 -7.77 -24.59
CA GLN A 77 7.33 -7.48 -23.28
C GLN A 77 6.50 -6.45 -22.52
N LYS A 78 6.00 -5.43 -23.20
CA LYS A 78 5.12 -4.39 -22.64
C LYS A 78 3.80 -4.99 -22.16
N GLU A 79 3.13 -5.80 -22.98
CA GLU A 79 1.88 -6.48 -22.61
C GLU A 79 2.07 -7.39 -21.38
N ARG A 80 3.16 -8.16 -21.33
CA ARG A 80 3.48 -8.99 -20.16
C ARG A 80 3.70 -8.16 -18.89
N LEU A 81 4.47 -7.07 -18.98
CA LEU A 81 4.72 -6.19 -17.83
C LEU A 81 3.46 -5.48 -17.35
N ILE A 82 2.56 -5.12 -18.26
CA ILE A 82 1.23 -4.59 -17.92
C ILE A 82 0.46 -5.60 -17.08
N ASP A 83 0.31 -6.83 -17.59
CA ASP A 83 -0.46 -7.88 -16.92
C ASP A 83 0.14 -8.22 -15.55
N GLU A 84 1.47 -8.31 -15.49
CA GLU A 84 2.20 -8.58 -14.25
C GLU A 84 2.00 -7.46 -13.24
N PHE A 85 2.14 -6.19 -13.66
CA PHE A 85 1.94 -5.05 -12.77
C PHE A 85 0.51 -5.01 -12.23
N VAL A 86 -0.51 -5.19 -13.07
CA VAL A 86 -1.92 -5.22 -12.64
C VAL A 86 -2.15 -6.30 -11.60
N LYS A 87 -1.61 -7.50 -11.83
CA LYS A 87 -1.72 -8.63 -10.90
C LYS A 87 -1.07 -8.30 -9.56
N VAL A 88 0.18 -7.82 -9.57
CA VAL A 88 0.95 -7.51 -8.36
C VAL A 88 0.32 -6.35 -7.60
N PHE A 89 -0.13 -5.31 -8.29
CA PHE A 89 -0.82 -4.16 -7.68
C PHE A 89 -2.10 -4.58 -6.96
N LYS A 90 -2.90 -5.47 -7.60
CA LYS A 90 -4.12 -6.00 -6.98
C LYS A 90 -3.83 -6.81 -5.71
N ILE A 91 -2.79 -7.66 -5.74
CA ILE A 91 -2.36 -8.41 -4.55
C ILE A 91 -1.92 -7.44 -3.45
N PHE A 92 -1.13 -6.42 -3.79
CA PHE A 92 -0.71 -5.39 -2.84
C PHE A 92 -1.90 -4.71 -2.17
N GLN A 93 -2.91 -4.29 -2.95
CA GLN A 93 -4.12 -3.69 -2.39
C GLN A 93 -4.80 -4.62 -1.37
N GLN A 94 -5.00 -5.90 -1.73
CA GLN A 94 -5.65 -6.88 -0.87
C GLN A 94 -4.88 -7.10 0.44
N VAL A 95 -3.56 -7.19 0.35
CA VAL A 95 -2.67 -7.36 1.51
C VAL A 95 -2.70 -6.11 2.39
N ALA A 96 -2.64 -4.92 1.80
CA ALA A 96 -2.65 -3.66 2.53
C ALA A 96 -3.98 -3.41 3.26
N GLU A 97 -5.12 -3.77 2.65
CA GLU A 97 -6.43 -3.72 3.31
C GLU A 97 -6.54 -4.76 4.43
N THR A 98 -5.99 -5.96 4.23
CA THR A 98 -6.00 -7.02 5.24
C THR A 98 -5.15 -6.65 6.43
N SER A 99 -3.97 -6.05 6.22
CA SER A 99 -3.11 -5.59 7.32
C SER A 99 -3.78 -4.48 8.12
N LEU A 100 -4.42 -3.52 7.46
CA LEU A 100 -5.16 -2.44 8.13
C LEU A 100 -6.34 -2.98 8.95
N ARG A 101 -7.10 -3.94 8.40
CA ARG A 101 -8.18 -4.61 9.15
C ARG A 101 -7.66 -5.30 10.41
N LYS A 102 -6.52 -6.00 10.31
CA LYS A 102 -5.90 -6.64 11.48
C LYS A 102 -5.45 -5.62 12.52
N LEU A 103 -4.79 -4.52 12.10
CA LEU A 103 -4.36 -3.46 13.01
C LEU A 103 -5.54 -2.94 13.83
N LYS A 104 -6.66 -2.61 13.18
CA LYS A 104 -7.89 -2.17 13.84
C LYS A 104 -8.51 -3.23 14.75
N GLN A 105 -8.49 -4.49 14.33
CA GLN A 105 -9.05 -5.60 15.13
C GLN A 105 -8.30 -5.79 16.45
N PHE A 106 -6.96 -5.71 16.41
CA PHE A 106 -6.10 -5.86 17.59
C PHE A 106 -5.80 -4.52 18.29
N GLU A 107 -6.51 -3.47 17.92
CA GLU A 107 -6.50 -2.15 18.56
C GLU A 107 -7.74 -1.92 19.42
N LEU A 108 -8.87 -2.57 19.10
CA LEU A 108 -10.08 -2.50 19.92
C LEU A 108 -9.87 -3.25 21.25
N PRO A 109 -9.84 -2.51 22.37
CA PRO A 109 -10.99 -2.54 23.26
C PRO A 109 -11.74 -1.21 23.21
N GLU A 110 -13.03 -1.29 22.95
CA GLU A 110 -14.05 -0.26 23.16
C GLU A 110 -14.19 0.09 24.67
N GLN A 111 -13.09 0.43 25.34
CA GLN A 111 -13.00 0.84 26.74
C GLN A 111 -12.19 2.13 26.94
N SER A 112 -11.93 2.89 25.87
CA SER A 112 -11.59 4.32 26.00
C SER A 112 -12.79 5.17 26.44
N ALA A 113 -13.98 4.58 26.53
CA ALA A 113 -15.14 5.15 27.24
C ALA A 113 -15.00 5.13 28.78
N SER A 114 -13.94 4.54 29.35
CA SER A 114 -13.59 4.69 30.78
C SER A 114 -12.84 6.00 31.09
N ARG A 115 -12.80 6.96 30.15
CA ARG A 115 -12.56 8.37 30.47
C ARG A 115 -13.83 8.99 31.06
N GLY A 116 -14.13 8.60 32.29
CA GLY A 116 -15.28 9.11 33.05
C GLY A 116 -15.25 8.60 34.48
N GLY A 117 -14.27 9.11 35.25
CA GLY A 117 -14.12 9.00 36.71
C GLY A 117 -15.01 8.00 37.46
N ASN A 118 -14.42 6.87 37.85
CA ASN A 118 -14.73 6.25 39.13
C ASN A 118 -13.42 5.77 39.76
N VAL A 119 -12.64 6.74 40.25
CA VAL A 119 -11.84 6.46 41.44
C VAL A 119 -12.85 6.44 42.58
N THR A 120 -13.44 5.28 42.84
CA THR A 120 -14.16 5.04 44.08
C THR A 120 -13.11 5.03 45.19
N PHE A 121 -12.73 6.21 45.66
CA PHE A 121 -12.22 6.36 47.01
C PHE A 121 -13.39 6.03 47.93
N GLN A 122 -13.51 4.74 48.28
CA GLN A 122 -14.34 4.32 49.38
C GLN A 122 -13.74 4.98 50.63
N ASN A 123 -14.35 6.10 51.05
CA ASN A 123 -14.12 6.70 52.35
C ASN A 123 -14.61 5.73 53.41
N GLU A 124 -13.75 4.82 53.86
CA GLU A 124 -13.83 4.27 55.21
C GLU A 124 -12.87 5.08 56.08
N ILE A 125 -13.45 6.11 56.69
CA ILE A 125 -12.87 6.78 57.84
C ILE A 125 -13.00 5.78 59.00
N GLU A 126 -11.95 4.99 59.24
CA GLU A 126 -11.70 4.42 60.55
C GLU A 126 -10.33 4.88 61.04
N GLU A 127 -10.37 5.63 62.14
CA GLU A 127 -9.23 6.14 62.89
C GLU A 127 -8.31 5.00 63.34
N ALA A 128 -7.06 5.00 62.89
CA ALA A 128 -5.98 4.34 63.62
C ALA A 128 -4.62 4.97 63.31
N ASN A 129 -4.27 5.92 64.16
CA ASN A 129 -2.92 6.38 64.52
C ASN A 129 -1.77 5.36 64.27
N PHE A 130 -0.88 5.60 63.29
CA PHE A 130 0.57 5.30 63.40
C PHE A 130 1.41 5.79 62.19
N GLY A 131 2.49 6.52 62.46
CA GLY A 131 3.74 6.42 61.69
C GLY A 131 4.02 7.45 60.59
N LEU A 132 4.51 8.63 60.99
CA LEU A 132 5.32 9.52 60.15
C LEU A 132 6.59 8.80 59.66
N GLY A 133 6.55 8.21 58.46
CA GLY A 133 7.73 7.55 57.87
C GLY A 133 7.59 7.06 56.43
N ARG A 134 6.45 7.31 55.76
CA ARG A 134 6.15 6.72 54.43
C ARG A 134 5.99 7.73 53.28
N SER A 135 6.10 9.04 53.51
CA SER A 135 5.68 10.06 52.53
C SER A 135 6.49 10.09 51.22
N LEU A 136 7.78 9.78 51.24
CA LEU A 136 8.64 9.94 50.05
C LEU A 136 8.46 8.85 48.99
N ASN A 137 8.07 7.63 49.38
CA ASN A 137 7.88 6.53 48.43
C ASN A 137 6.57 6.66 47.65
N TYR A 138 5.50 7.19 48.26
CA TYR A 138 4.21 7.36 47.57
C TYR A 138 4.24 8.44 46.48
N GLU A 139 4.95 9.55 46.70
CA GLU A 139 5.10 10.60 45.66
C GLU A 139 5.96 10.12 44.49
N GLN A 140 7.02 9.34 44.77
CA GLN A 140 7.88 8.80 43.73
C GLN A 140 7.18 7.67 42.94
N GLU A 141 6.39 6.84 43.61
CA GLU A 141 5.56 5.80 42.99
C GLU A 141 4.41 6.41 42.17
N GLN A 142 3.73 7.46 42.67
CA GLN A 142 2.73 8.21 41.89
C GLN A 142 3.34 8.93 40.68
N SER A 143 4.53 9.53 40.82
CA SER A 143 5.25 10.15 39.70
C SER A 143 5.64 9.12 38.63
N ASN A 144 6.14 7.95 39.04
CA ASN A 144 6.45 6.86 38.11
C ASN A 144 5.19 6.31 37.43
N ILE A 145 4.08 6.17 38.16
CA ILE A 145 2.78 5.77 37.58
C ILE A 145 2.31 6.82 36.56
N GLN A 146 2.43 8.11 36.88
CA GLN A 146 2.04 9.20 35.99
C GLN A 146 2.89 9.22 34.71
N ILE A 147 4.21 9.05 34.82
CA ILE A 147 5.14 8.96 33.68
C ILE A 147 4.79 7.74 32.79
N ASN A 148 4.49 6.59 33.39
CA ASN A 148 4.09 5.39 32.64
C ASN A 148 2.76 5.61 31.90
N ILE A 149 1.77 6.23 32.55
CA ILE A 149 0.48 6.58 31.93
C ILE A 149 0.68 7.55 30.75
N ASP A 150 1.53 8.56 30.91
CA ASP A 150 1.79 9.54 29.85
C ASP A 150 2.52 8.92 28.66
N GLN A 151 3.48 8.01 28.90
CA GLN A 151 4.15 7.23 27.86
C GLN A 151 3.19 6.29 27.12
N ASP A 152 2.31 5.61 27.86
CA ASP A 152 1.28 4.75 27.27
C ASP A 152 0.30 5.55 26.41
N LEU A 153 -0.15 6.71 26.88
CA LEU A 153 -1.03 7.61 26.13
C LEU A 153 -0.37 8.15 24.85
N GLN A 154 0.92 8.49 24.88
CA GLN A 154 1.67 8.88 23.69
C GLN A 154 1.73 7.72 22.68
N SER A 155 2.00 6.51 23.15
CA SER A 155 2.05 5.33 22.30
C SER A 155 0.69 5.01 21.64
N VAL A 156 -0.43 5.35 22.29
CA VAL A 156 -1.78 5.19 21.71
C VAL A 156 -2.02 6.24 20.63
N ASN A 157 -1.75 7.52 20.91
CA ASN A 157 -1.93 8.58 19.92
C ASN A 157 -1.08 8.35 18.65
N ASP A 158 0.16 7.90 18.80
CA ASP A 158 1.04 7.60 17.67
C ASP A 158 0.49 6.47 16.80
N ARG A 159 -0.14 5.46 17.41
CA ARG A 159 -0.80 4.36 16.68
C ARG A 159 -2.06 4.83 15.95
N ASP A 160 -2.91 5.62 16.61
CA ASP A 160 -4.13 6.18 16.00
C ASP A 160 -3.77 7.00 14.74
N ASN A 161 -2.75 7.85 14.85
CA ASN A 161 -2.24 8.64 13.72
C ASN A 161 -1.71 7.74 12.58
N GLN A 162 -0.99 6.66 12.90
CA GLN A 162 -0.51 5.71 11.91
C GLN A 162 -1.67 5.02 11.16
N ILE A 163 -2.72 4.62 11.87
CA ILE A 163 -3.86 3.95 11.26
C ILE A 163 -4.65 4.91 10.36
N GLN A 164 -4.85 6.15 10.80
CA GLN A 164 -5.45 7.19 9.94
C GLN A 164 -4.63 7.45 8.68
N GLN A 165 -3.30 7.49 8.78
CA GLN A 165 -2.43 7.63 7.62
C GLN A 165 -2.56 6.43 6.68
N LEU A 166 -2.59 5.20 7.21
CA LEU A 166 -2.78 4.00 6.40
C LEU A 166 -4.16 3.96 5.73
N GLU A 167 -5.21 4.43 6.38
CA GLU A 167 -6.53 4.60 5.75
C GLU A 167 -6.46 5.55 4.56
N SER A 168 -5.81 6.70 4.72
CA SER A 168 -5.59 7.65 3.63
C SER A 168 -4.80 7.00 2.48
N ASP A 169 -3.75 6.25 2.81
CA ASP A 169 -2.94 5.54 1.81
C ASP A 169 -3.77 4.50 1.04
N ILE A 170 -4.68 3.77 1.69
CA ILE A 170 -5.60 2.85 1.02
C ILE A 170 -6.58 3.59 0.09
N ILE A 171 -7.07 4.77 0.48
CA ILE A 171 -7.94 5.58 -0.39
C ILE A 171 -7.18 6.03 -1.64
N ASP A 172 -5.94 6.48 -1.47
CA ASP A 172 -5.07 6.87 -2.58
C ASP A 172 -4.74 5.69 -3.49
N LEU A 173 -4.49 4.50 -2.93
CA LEU A 173 -4.26 3.27 -3.70
C LEU A 173 -5.47 2.87 -4.52
N ASN A 174 -6.67 2.99 -3.97
CA ASN A 174 -7.91 2.75 -4.70
C ASN A 174 -8.09 3.71 -5.88
N THR A 175 -7.72 4.98 -5.69
CA THR A 175 -7.76 5.99 -6.76
C THR A 175 -6.74 5.65 -7.84
N THR A 176 -5.51 5.32 -7.44
CA THR A 176 -4.43 4.85 -8.32
C THR A 176 -4.87 3.63 -9.15
N PHE A 177 -5.58 2.67 -8.56
CA PHE A 177 -6.09 1.49 -9.24
C PHE A 177 -7.17 1.82 -10.28
N ARG A 178 -8.08 2.75 -9.96
CA ARG A 178 -9.10 3.22 -10.92
C ARG A 178 -8.45 3.93 -12.10
N ASP A 179 -7.47 4.79 -11.85
CA ASP A 179 -6.72 5.49 -12.90
C ASP A 179 -5.98 4.50 -13.80
N LEU A 180 -5.38 3.46 -13.21
CA LEU A 180 -4.77 2.37 -13.95
C LEU A 180 -5.78 1.63 -14.84
N ALA A 181 -6.96 1.30 -14.32
CA ALA A 181 -8.01 0.64 -15.09
C ALA A 181 -8.50 1.49 -16.28
N ILE A 182 -8.57 2.81 -16.12
CA ILE A 182 -8.91 3.75 -17.21
C ILE A 182 -7.81 3.71 -18.29
N ILE A 183 -6.54 3.86 -17.89
CA ILE A 183 -5.40 3.85 -18.82
C ILE A 183 -5.37 2.54 -19.65
N LEU A 184 -5.61 1.40 -19.02
CA LEU A 184 -5.58 0.09 -19.67
C LEU A 184 -6.79 -0.14 -20.60
N ASN A 185 -7.98 0.30 -20.21
CA ASN A 185 -9.17 0.20 -21.06
C ASN A 185 -9.00 1.04 -22.34
N ASP A 186 -8.42 2.23 -22.22
CA ASP A 186 -8.15 3.09 -23.39
C ASP A 186 -7.01 2.54 -24.25
N GLN A 187 -6.02 1.87 -23.64
CA GLN A 187 -4.98 1.16 -24.38
C GLN A 187 -5.54 -0.03 -25.18
N GLN A 188 -6.41 -0.87 -24.60
CA GLN A 188 -6.97 -2.03 -25.30
C GLN A 188 -7.78 -1.61 -26.54
N LYS A 189 -8.51 -0.50 -26.47
CA LYS A 189 -9.20 0.10 -27.63
C LYS A 189 -8.22 0.58 -28.70
N THR A 190 -7.08 1.14 -28.27
CA THR A 190 -6.03 1.66 -29.15
C THR A 190 -5.27 0.53 -29.84
N ILE A 191 -4.92 -0.56 -29.13
CA ILE A 191 -4.27 -1.75 -29.70
C ILE A 191 -5.16 -2.38 -30.78
N ASN A 192 -6.46 -2.56 -30.52
CA ASN A 192 -7.41 -3.09 -31.51
C ASN A 192 -7.50 -2.21 -32.79
N ALA A 193 -7.35 -0.88 -32.66
CA ALA A 193 -7.36 0.04 -33.79
C ALA A 193 -6.05 -0.01 -34.61
N PHE A 194 -4.91 -0.29 -33.98
CA PHE A 194 -3.63 -0.49 -34.68
C PHE A 194 -3.52 -1.86 -35.35
N GLU A 195 -4.04 -2.94 -34.73
CA GLU A 195 -4.06 -4.27 -35.33
C GLU A 195 -4.92 -4.31 -36.61
N ASN A 196 -6.05 -3.62 -36.62
CA ASN A 196 -6.86 -3.45 -37.83
C ASN A 196 -6.13 -2.65 -38.93
N ASN A 197 -5.33 -1.65 -38.57
CA ASN A 197 -4.57 -0.86 -39.54
C ASN A 197 -3.33 -1.59 -40.08
N ILE A 198 -2.66 -2.42 -39.27
CA ILE A 198 -1.52 -3.25 -39.72
C ILE A 198 -2.01 -4.36 -40.65
N ASN A 199 -3.15 -5.01 -40.36
CA ASN A 199 -3.77 -5.98 -41.27
C ASN A 199 -4.16 -5.35 -42.63
N ASN A 200 -4.54 -4.07 -42.64
CA ASN A 200 -4.83 -3.34 -43.88
C ASN A 200 -3.56 -2.90 -44.63
N ALA A 201 -2.46 -2.62 -43.92
CA ALA A 201 -1.17 -2.27 -44.53
C ALA A 201 -0.55 -3.48 -45.25
N ASP A 202 -0.60 -4.68 -44.66
CA ASP A 202 -0.15 -5.91 -45.32
C ASP A 202 -1.04 -6.27 -46.53
N PHE A 203 -2.36 -6.06 -46.44
CA PHE A 203 -3.26 -6.27 -47.58
C PHE A 203 -2.98 -5.29 -48.74
N THR A 204 -2.64 -4.03 -48.44
CA THR A 204 -2.35 -3.00 -49.46
C THR A 204 -1.03 -3.27 -50.18
N VAL A 205 0.00 -3.73 -49.47
CA VAL A 205 1.28 -4.12 -50.08
C VAL A 205 1.14 -5.41 -50.90
N MET A 206 0.36 -6.39 -50.45
CA MET A 206 0.13 -7.63 -51.20
C MET A 206 -0.70 -7.39 -52.47
N ASN A 207 -1.71 -6.52 -52.42
CA ASN A 207 -2.51 -6.16 -53.59
C ASN A 207 -1.72 -5.32 -54.61
N THR A 208 -0.85 -4.41 -54.16
CA THR A 208 0.01 -3.62 -55.08
C THR A 208 1.10 -4.47 -55.75
N MET A 209 1.67 -5.48 -55.06
CA MET A 209 2.57 -6.45 -55.72
C MET A 209 1.86 -7.32 -56.78
N PHE A 210 0.61 -7.71 -56.56
CA PHE A 210 -0.14 -8.54 -57.50
C PHE A 210 -0.55 -7.77 -58.78
N VAL A 211 -0.92 -6.49 -58.62
CA VAL A 211 -1.28 -5.62 -59.76
C VAL A 211 -0.06 -5.27 -60.63
N LEU A 212 1.13 -5.11 -60.04
CA LEU A 212 2.36 -4.84 -60.81
C LEU A 212 2.92 -6.07 -61.55
N GLY A 213 2.63 -7.30 -61.07
CA GLY A 213 2.99 -8.54 -61.76
C GLY A 213 2.08 -8.92 -62.95
N SER A 214 0.89 -8.31 -63.03
CA SER A 214 -0.13 -8.65 -64.04
C SER A 214 -0.11 -7.76 -65.29
N ASN A 215 0.67 -6.68 -65.29
CA ASN A 215 0.81 -5.74 -66.42
C ASN A 215 2.09 -5.94 -67.25
N SER A 216 2.83 -7.04 -67.04
CA SER A 216 3.99 -7.42 -67.87
C SER A 216 3.68 -8.68 -68.69
N ARG A 217 2.80 -8.55 -69.69
CA ARG A 217 2.73 -9.45 -70.85
C ARG A 217 2.37 -8.67 -72.10
#